data_AF-A0A212T913-F1
#
_entry.id   AF-A0A212T913-F1
#
_cell.length_a   1.000
_cell.length_b   1.000
_cell.length_c   1.000
_cell.angle_alpha   90.00
_cell.angle_beta   90.00
_cell.angle_gamma   90.00
#
_symmetry.space_group_name_H-M   'P 1'
#
loop_
_entity.id
_entity.type
_entity.pdbx_description
1 polymer ?
#
loop_
_entity_poly.entity_id
_entity_poly.type
_entity_poly.pdbx_seq_one_letter_code
_entity_poly.pdbx_strand_id
1 'polypeptide(L)'
;MKLRRVGKNRDPETGEVQYFKAGSYGKTPARIQADYYPPDKPPSKGKKARRRKRQKEKYATCPPRPLFHAETPKLTPSQRKTIRQQLIARDGNHCQQCNSRLYLTIDHIVPRGRGGGNHLGNLQLLCLPCNEAKGDKMPYELDQAA
;
A
#
# COMPACT_ATOMS: atom_id res chain seq x y z
N MET A 1 17.43 -20.86 -17.51
CA MET A 1 16.23 -21.59 -17.97
C MET A 1 15.28 -21.78 -16.78
N LYS A 2 14.00 -21.35 -16.85
CA LYS A 2 13.04 -21.52 -15.74
C LYS A 2 12.40 -22.91 -15.83
N LEU A 3 12.68 -23.79 -14.85
CA LEU A 3 12.02 -25.09 -14.73
C LEU A 3 10.52 -24.88 -14.45
N ARG A 4 9.65 -25.35 -15.36
CA ARG A 4 8.18 -25.28 -15.19
C ARG A 4 7.73 -26.40 -14.26
N ARG A 5 6.86 -26.10 -13.28
CA ARG A 5 6.25 -27.13 -12.41
C ARG A 5 5.31 -28.02 -13.24
N VAL A 6 5.41 -29.34 -13.07
CA VAL A 6 4.57 -30.35 -13.75
C VAL A 6 3.77 -31.07 -12.66
N GLY A 7 2.45 -31.16 -12.83
CA GLY A 7 1.58 -31.96 -11.96
C GLY A 7 1.54 -33.41 -12.43
N LYS A 8 1.25 -34.36 -11.52
CA LYS A 8 1.09 -35.78 -11.86
C LYS A 8 -0.21 -36.29 -11.24
N ASN A 9 -0.96 -37.08 -11.99
CA ASN A 9 -2.08 -37.87 -11.48
C ASN A 9 -1.80 -39.34 -11.78
N ARG A 10 -2.27 -40.22 -10.90
CA ARG A 10 -2.14 -41.67 -11.06
C ARG A 10 -3.52 -42.25 -11.30
N ASP A 11 -3.68 -43.00 -12.38
CA ASP A 11 -4.92 -43.70 -12.67
C ASP A 11 -5.16 -44.77 -11.59
N PRO A 12 -6.33 -44.77 -10.91
CA PRO A 12 -6.60 -45.68 -9.81
C PRO A 12 -6.83 -47.13 -10.26
N GLU A 13 -7.18 -47.39 -11.52
CA GLU A 13 -7.45 -48.75 -12.03
C GLU A 13 -6.20 -49.38 -12.68
N THR A 14 -5.44 -48.60 -13.46
CA THR A 14 -4.26 -49.11 -14.18
C THR A 14 -2.94 -48.80 -13.48
N GLY A 15 -2.94 -47.90 -12.50
CA GLY A 15 -1.75 -47.46 -11.77
C GLY A 15 -0.80 -46.58 -12.59
N GLU A 16 -1.18 -46.23 -13.83
CA GLU A 16 -0.37 -45.44 -14.76
C GLU A 16 -0.28 -43.97 -14.31
N VAL A 17 0.91 -43.37 -14.38
CA VAL A 17 1.14 -41.99 -13.93
C VAL A 17 1.17 -41.05 -15.13
N GLN A 18 0.12 -40.23 -15.25
CA GLN A 18 0.05 -39.19 -16.28
C GLN A 18 0.58 -37.85 -15.76
N TYR A 19 1.47 -37.24 -16.55
CA TYR A 19 2.11 -35.96 -16.25
C TYR A 19 1.44 -34.84 -17.05
N PHE A 20 1.00 -33.78 -16.38
CA PHE A 20 0.35 -32.63 -17.03
C PHE A 20 1.03 -31.31 -16.63
N LYS A 21 1.03 -30.33 -17.54
CA LYS A 21 1.61 -29.01 -17.28
C LYS A 21 0.79 -28.30 -16.18
N ALA A 22 1.42 -27.92 -15.06
CA ALA A 22 0.73 -27.16 -14.02
C ALA A 22 0.35 -25.78 -14.55
N GLY A 23 -0.95 -25.57 -14.79
CA GLY A 23 -1.50 -24.37 -15.42
C GLY A 23 -2.75 -24.62 -16.26
N SER A 24 -3.11 -25.87 -16.56
CA SER A 24 -4.33 -26.24 -17.28
C SER A 24 -5.51 -26.59 -16.34
N TYR A 25 -5.62 -25.94 -15.18
CA TYR A 25 -6.86 -26.00 -14.41
C TYR A 25 -7.94 -25.24 -15.19
N GLY A 26 -8.79 -25.98 -15.88
CA GLY A 26 -10.17 -25.59 -16.19
C GLY A 26 -10.35 -24.51 -17.26
N LYS A 27 -10.28 -24.90 -18.53
CA LYS A 27 -11.34 -24.50 -19.45
C LYS A 27 -12.30 -25.67 -19.52
N THR A 28 -13.24 -25.75 -18.58
CA THR A 28 -14.38 -26.66 -18.73
C THR A 28 -15.07 -26.32 -20.05
N PRO A 29 -15.34 -27.29 -20.95
CA PRO A 29 -16.23 -27.04 -22.07
C PRO A 29 -17.53 -26.49 -21.50
N ALA A 30 -18.03 -25.36 -22.02
CA ALA A 30 -19.16 -24.63 -21.46
C ALA A 30 -20.40 -25.50 -21.20
N ARG A 31 -20.52 -26.62 -21.93
CA ARG A 31 -21.61 -27.59 -21.83
C ARG A 31 -21.64 -28.40 -20.53
N ILE A 32 -20.50 -28.67 -19.87
CA ILE A 32 -20.45 -29.48 -18.63
C ILE A 32 -20.70 -28.60 -17.38
N GLN A 33 -20.60 -27.28 -17.51
CA GLN A 33 -20.73 -26.34 -16.39
C GLN A 33 -22.18 -26.08 -15.95
N ALA A 34 -23.16 -26.34 -16.84
CA ALA A 34 -24.58 -26.09 -16.57
C ALA A 34 -25.21 -27.14 -15.64
N ASP A 35 -24.73 -28.39 -15.69
CA ASP A 35 -25.39 -29.50 -15.01
C ASP A 35 -24.96 -29.67 -13.53
N TYR A 36 -23.88 -29.00 -13.10
CA TYR A 36 -23.30 -29.17 -11.75
C TYR A 36 -23.32 -27.91 -10.85
N TYR A 37 -23.89 -26.78 -11.32
CA TYR A 37 -23.95 -25.55 -10.53
C TYR A 37 -25.38 -24.99 -10.49
N PRO A 38 -26.03 -24.91 -9.31
CA PRO A 38 -27.36 -24.33 -9.22
C PRO A 38 -27.31 -22.84 -9.66
N PRO A 39 -28.27 -22.38 -10.48
CA PRO A 39 -28.26 -21.04 -11.08
C PRO A 39 -28.42 -19.88 -10.08
N ASP A 40 -28.55 -20.17 -8.78
CA ASP A 40 -28.98 -19.19 -7.78
C ASP A 40 -27.85 -18.66 -6.90
N LYS A 41 -26.58 -19.01 -7.15
CA LYS A 41 -25.46 -18.44 -6.38
C LYS A 41 -25.00 -17.12 -7.02
N PRO A 42 -25.39 -15.95 -6.47
CA PRO A 42 -24.87 -14.69 -6.96
C PRO A 42 -23.35 -14.67 -6.80
N PRO A 43 -22.61 -13.99 -7.69
CA PRO A 43 -21.16 -13.92 -7.63
C PRO A 43 -20.73 -13.44 -6.25
N SER A 44 -19.95 -14.26 -5.55
CA SER A 44 -19.48 -13.90 -4.21
C SER A 44 -18.74 -12.56 -4.29
N LYS A 45 -19.28 -11.52 -3.65
CA LYS A 45 -18.60 -10.21 -3.55
C LYS A 45 -17.24 -10.48 -2.92
N GLY A 46 -16.19 -10.39 -3.73
CA GLY A 46 -14.85 -10.85 -3.37
C GLY A 46 -14.40 -10.28 -2.02
N LYS A 47 -13.60 -11.05 -1.26
CA LYS A 47 -13.13 -10.72 0.11
C LYS A 47 -12.68 -9.25 0.28
N LYS A 48 -12.12 -8.62 -0.77
CA LYS A 48 -11.74 -7.20 -0.84
C LYS A 48 -12.92 -6.22 -0.65
N ALA A 49 -14.07 -6.49 -1.27
CA ALA A 49 -15.27 -5.65 -1.17
C ALA A 49 -15.87 -5.69 0.25
N ARG A 50 -15.94 -6.89 0.85
CA ARG A 50 -16.37 -7.06 2.26
C ARG A 50 -15.44 -6.32 3.23
N ARG A 51 -14.12 -6.37 3.02
CA ARG A 51 -13.14 -5.63 3.84
C ARG A 51 -13.30 -4.11 3.72
N ARG A 52 -13.50 -3.58 2.50
CA ARG A 52 -13.79 -2.15 2.28
C ARG A 52 -15.09 -1.71 2.96
N LYS A 53 -16.16 -2.51 2.86
CA LYS A 53 -17.44 -2.24 3.53
C LYS A 53 -17.27 -2.15 5.05
N ARG A 54 -16.64 -3.16 5.65
CA ARG A 54 -16.32 -3.20 7.09
C ARG A 54 -15.47 -2.01 7.55
N GLN A 55 -14.48 -1.59 6.76
CA GLN A 55 -13.70 -0.39 7.07
C GLN A 55 -14.57 0.87 7.02
N LYS A 56 -15.40 1.03 5.98
CA LYS A 56 -16.31 2.18 5.87
C LYS A 56 -17.30 2.24 7.03
N GLU A 57 -17.89 1.10 7.42
CA GLU A 57 -18.78 0.98 8.58
C GLU A 57 -18.03 1.28 9.90
N LYS A 58 -16.81 0.75 10.09
CA LYS A 58 -15.99 0.96 11.30
C LYS A 58 -15.62 2.43 11.52
N TYR A 59 -15.34 3.19 10.46
CA TYR A 59 -14.97 4.59 10.55
C TYR A 59 -16.13 5.56 10.25
N ALA A 60 -17.36 5.06 10.09
CA ALA A 60 -18.54 5.90 9.83
C ALA A 60 -18.90 6.81 11.02
N THR A 61 -18.58 6.38 12.24
CA THR A 61 -18.81 7.13 13.48
C THR A 61 -17.62 7.97 13.91
N CYS A 62 -16.47 7.86 13.21
CA CYS A 62 -15.31 8.67 13.52
C CYS A 62 -15.60 10.11 13.06
N PRO A 63 -15.52 11.12 13.94
CA PRO A 63 -15.72 12.50 13.52
C PRO A 63 -14.76 12.81 12.36
N PRO A 64 -15.24 13.46 11.28
CA PRO A 64 -14.35 13.85 10.21
C PRO A 64 -13.22 14.67 10.81
N ARG A 65 -11.98 14.38 10.39
CA ARG A 65 -10.83 15.19 10.81
C ARG A 65 -11.19 16.65 10.51
N PRO A 66 -11.05 17.57 11.49
CA PRO A 66 -11.53 18.94 11.34
C PRO A 66 -11.03 19.54 10.02
N LEU A 67 -11.97 20.11 9.25
CA LEU A 67 -11.78 20.58 7.86
C LEU A 67 -10.81 21.77 7.72
N PHE A 68 -10.01 22.10 8.73
CA PHE A 68 -8.96 23.13 8.69
C PHE A 68 -7.75 22.73 7.81
N HIS A 69 -7.92 21.79 6.89
CA HIS A 69 -6.90 21.45 5.91
C HIS A 69 -7.40 21.98 4.58
N ALA A 70 -6.93 23.19 4.23
CA ALA A 70 -6.91 23.65 2.86
C ALA A 70 -6.51 22.46 1.98
N GLU A 71 -7.28 22.20 0.94
CA GLU A 71 -7.17 21.03 0.08
C GLU A 71 -5.79 20.99 -0.57
N THR A 72 -4.78 20.48 0.13
CA THR A 72 -3.43 20.39 -0.44
C THR A 72 -3.53 19.43 -1.62
N PRO A 73 -3.28 19.87 -2.87
CA PRO A 73 -3.45 19.03 -4.03
C PRO A 73 -2.54 17.81 -3.88
N LYS A 74 -3.09 16.64 -4.21
CA LYS A 74 -2.32 15.39 -4.17
C LYS A 74 -1.24 15.46 -5.24
N LEU A 75 0.02 15.27 -4.82
CA LEU A 75 1.13 15.20 -5.75
C LEU A 75 0.99 13.99 -6.68
N THR A 76 1.21 14.21 -7.99
CA THR A 76 1.31 13.13 -8.96
C THR A 76 2.55 12.26 -8.70
N PRO A 77 2.62 11.01 -9.22
CA PRO A 77 3.82 10.18 -9.09
C PRO A 77 5.09 10.85 -9.60
N SER A 78 4.99 11.60 -10.71
CA SER A 78 6.13 12.32 -11.30
C SER A 78 6.62 13.43 -10.37
N GLN A 79 5.70 14.28 -9.89
CA GLN A 79 6.03 15.36 -8.94
C GLN A 79 6.68 14.83 -7.66
N ARG A 80 6.18 13.72 -7.10
CA ARG A 80 6.79 13.08 -5.91
C ARG A 80 8.22 12.62 -6.16
N LYS A 81 8.52 12.10 -7.35
CA LYS A 81 9.87 11.68 -7.73
C LYS A 81 10.80 12.89 -7.81
N THR A 82 10.38 13.96 -8.48
CA THR A 82 11.15 15.21 -8.59
C THR A 82 11.43 15.82 -7.23
N ILE A 83 10.41 15.96 -6.39
CA ILE A 83 10.56 16.50 -5.02
C ILE A 83 11.53 15.64 -4.21
N ARG A 84 11.42 14.31 -4.28
CA ARG A 84 12.35 13.42 -3.57
C ARG A 84 13.80 13.64 -4.02
N GLN A 85 14.05 13.80 -5.32
CA GLN A 85 15.39 14.07 -5.84
C GLN A 85 15.91 15.43 -5.36
N GLN A 86 15.07 16.47 -5.38
CA GLN A 86 15.41 17.79 -4.87
C GLN A 86 15.75 17.77 -3.38
N LEU A 87 14.96 17.06 -2.57
CA LEU A 87 15.23 16.89 -1.14
C LEU A 87 16.55 16.15 -0.89
N ILE A 88 16.83 15.08 -1.63
CA ILE A 88 18.09 14.34 -1.49
C ILE A 88 19.29 15.22 -1.84
N ALA A 89 19.18 16.03 -2.90
CA ALA A 89 20.24 16.96 -3.30
C ALA A 89 20.44 18.09 -2.27
N ARG A 90 19.36 18.62 -1.70
CA ARG A 90 19.39 19.70 -0.69
C ARG A 90 19.91 19.20 0.66
N ASP A 91 19.33 18.11 1.15
CA ASP A 91 19.55 17.54 2.48
C ASP A 91 20.71 16.52 2.48
N GLY A 92 21.55 16.49 1.43
CA GLY A 92 22.75 15.65 1.34
C GLY A 92 22.53 14.15 1.63
N ASN A 93 21.35 13.62 1.29
CA ASN A 93 20.94 12.24 1.58
C ASN A 93 21.14 11.81 3.06
N HIS A 94 20.88 12.70 4.01
CA HIS A 94 20.91 12.40 5.45
C HIS A 94 19.67 12.93 6.18
N CYS A 95 19.37 12.31 7.31
CA CYS A 95 18.32 12.76 8.21
C CYS A 95 18.68 14.13 8.80
N GLN A 96 17.80 15.11 8.67
CA GLN A 96 18.02 16.47 9.19
C GLN A 96 18.06 16.55 10.72
N GLN A 97 17.62 15.49 11.42
CA GLN A 97 17.60 15.46 12.89
C GLN A 97 18.76 14.69 13.51
N CYS A 98 19.11 13.51 12.98
CA CYS A 98 20.14 12.63 13.55
C CYS A 98 21.29 12.30 12.60
N ASN A 99 21.30 12.88 11.40
CA ASN A 99 22.31 12.68 10.35
C ASN A 99 22.43 11.24 9.79
N SER A 100 21.53 10.33 10.17
CA SER A 100 21.49 8.97 9.63
C SER A 100 21.21 8.96 8.13
N ARG A 101 21.85 8.05 7.38
CA ARG A 101 21.63 7.83 5.94
C ARG A 101 20.70 6.65 5.64
N LEU A 102 20.17 6.01 6.69
CA LEU A 102 19.36 4.80 6.58
C LEU A 102 17.87 5.12 6.67
N TYR A 103 17.06 4.37 5.90
CA TYR A 103 15.60 4.42 5.93
C TYR A 103 15.00 5.84 5.84
N LEU A 104 15.49 6.63 4.87
CA LEU A 104 15.07 8.01 4.68
C LEU A 104 13.66 8.12 4.07
N THR A 105 12.81 8.81 4.82
CA THR A 105 11.44 9.15 4.50
C THR A 105 11.29 10.66 4.32
N ILE A 106 10.25 11.07 3.59
CA ILE A 106 9.90 12.49 3.43
C ILE A 106 8.86 12.83 4.49
N ASP A 107 9.18 13.80 5.34
CA ASP A 107 8.31 14.31 6.40
C ASP A 107 7.91 15.77 6.13
N HIS A 108 6.75 16.17 6.66
CA HIS A 108 6.26 17.55 6.61
C HIS A 108 6.67 18.31 7.88
N ILE A 109 7.46 19.38 7.76
CA ILE A 109 7.89 20.22 8.90
C ILE A 109 6.67 20.69 9.69
N VAL A 110 5.73 21.35 9.02
CA VAL A 110 4.37 21.58 9.51
C VAL A 110 3.51 20.39 9.07
N PRO A 111 2.96 19.60 10.01
CA PRO A 111 2.14 18.44 9.66
C PRO A 111 0.97 18.81 8.76
N ARG A 112 0.57 17.92 7.86
CA ARG A 112 -0.65 18.09 7.05
C ARG A 112 -1.89 18.32 7.93
N GLY A 113 -1.90 17.74 9.13
CA GLY A 113 -2.93 17.93 10.15
C GLY A 113 -3.01 19.33 10.77
N ARG A 114 -2.08 20.22 10.43
CA ARG A 114 -2.08 21.62 10.87
C ARG A 114 -1.99 22.59 9.70
N GLY A 115 -2.39 22.15 8.50
CA GLY A 115 -2.39 22.98 7.29
C GLY A 115 -1.08 22.96 6.49
N GLY A 116 -0.15 22.05 6.80
CA GLY A 116 1.11 21.91 6.08
C GLY A 116 0.97 21.53 4.60
N GLY A 117 1.61 22.31 3.73
CA GLY A 117 1.61 22.10 2.28
C GLY A 117 2.67 21.12 1.77
N ASN A 118 2.58 20.76 0.48
CA ASN A 118 3.52 19.84 -0.20
C ASN A 118 4.68 20.57 -0.92
N HIS A 119 4.92 21.84 -0.61
CA HIS A 119 6.01 22.61 -1.21
C HIS A 119 7.35 22.19 -0.61
N LEU A 120 8.44 22.31 -1.39
CA LEU A 120 9.78 21.85 -1.00
C LEU A 120 10.25 22.44 0.34
N GLY A 121 9.87 23.68 0.65
CA GLY A 121 10.23 24.36 1.91
C GLY A 121 9.58 23.75 3.17
N ASN A 122 8.45 23.04 3.04
CA ASN A 122 7.81 22.36 4.17
C ASN A 122 8.14 20.86 4.22
N LEU A 123 8.97 20.36 3.30
CA LEU A 123 9.36 18.96 3.26
C LEU A 123 10.82 18.81 3.70
N GLN A 124 11.12 17.74 4.41
CA GLN A 124 12.45 17.41 4.90
C GLN A 124 12.71 15.90 4.82
N LEU A 125 13.98 15.51 4.75
CA LEU A 125 14.39 14.11 4.94
C LEU A 125 14.58 13.78 6.41
N LEU A 126 13.82 12.79 6.88
CA LEU A 126 13.98 12.17 8.19
C LEU A 126 14.13 10.67 8.05
N CYS A 127 14.97 10.06 8.88
CA CYS A 127 14.96 8.61 9.02
C CYS A 127 13.67 8.16 9.69
N LEU A 128 13.27 6.90 9.47
CA LEU A 128 12.07 6.32 10.04
C LEU A 128 11.89 6.58 11.56
N PRO A 129 12.88 6.35 12.45
CA PRO A 129 12.68 6.57 13.89
C PRO A 129 12.49 8.04 14.26
N CYS A 130 13.20 8.97 13.61
CA CYS A 130 13.00 10.41 13.85
C CYS A 130 11.63 10.86 13.36
N ASN A 131 11.19 10.36 12.20
CA ASN A 131 9.87 10.67 11.66
C ASN A 131 8.75 10.17 12.59
N GLU A 132 8.88 8.94 13.12
CA GLU A 132 7.94 8.38 14.10
C GLU A 132 7.95 9.16 15.43
N ALA A 133 9.13 9.55 15.93
CA ALA A 133 9.26 10.35 17.15
C ALA A 133 8.63 11.73 17.01
N LYS A 134 8.69 12.35 15.82
CA LYS A 134 8.04 13.62 15.52
C LYS A 134 6.51 13.49 15.41
N GLY A 135 6.01 12.58 14.57
CA GLY A 135 4.58 12.40 14.35
C GLY A 135 3.86 13.70 13.92
N ASP A 136 2.71 14.00 14.53
CA ASP A 136 1.88 15.20 14.25
C ASP A 136 2.28 16.43 15.11
N LYS A 137 3.46 16.41 15.73
CA LYS A 137 4.00 17.52 16.53
C LYS A 137 4.59 18.61 15.64
N MET A 138 4.48 19.85 16.10
CA MET A 138 5.18 20.99 15.49
C MET A 138 6.65 21.00 15.93
N PRO A 139 7.56 21.61 15.14
CA PRO A 139 8.97 21.70 15.52
C PRO A 139 9.19 22.31 16.91
N TYR A 140 8.46 23.38 17.25
CA TYR A 140 8.58 24.04 18.57
C TYR A 140 8.15 23.16 19.75
N GLU A 141 7.34 22.12 19.52
CA GLU A 141 6.92 21.18 20.57
C GLU A 141 8.02 20.15 20.89
N LEU A 142 9.01 20.00 20.00
CA LEU A 142 10.15 19.11 20.21
C LEU A 142 11.28 19.80 20.97
N ASP A 143 11.46 21.11 20.76
CA ASP A 143 12.50 21.90 21.43
C ASP A 143 12.24 22.11 22.93
N GLN A 144 10.97 22.03 23.36
CA GLN A 144 10.58 22.21 24.77
C GLN A 144 10.72 20.94 25.63
N ALA A 145 11.14 19.82 25.03
CA ALA A 145 11.26 18.52 25.69
C ALA A 145 12.72 18.13 26.01
N ALA A 146 13.66 19.08 25.91
CA ALA A 146 15.07 18.94 26.26
C ALA A 146 15.40 19.72 27.53
#